data_AF-A0A4R9LWS5-F1
#
_entry.id   AF-A0A4R9LWS5-F1
#
_cell.length_a   1.000
_cell.length_b   1.000
_cell.length_c   1.000
_cell.angle_alpha   90.00
_cell.angle_beta   90.00
_cell.angle_gamma   90.00
#
_symmetry.space_group_name_H-M   'P 1'
#
loop_
_entity.id
_entity.type
_entity.pdbx_description
1 polymer ?
#
loop_
_entity_poly.entity_id
_entity_poly.type
_entity_poly.pdbx_seq_one_letter_code
_entity_poly.pdbx_strand_id
1 'polypeptide(L)'
;MNPFSEIDRFVDLKYPSRRTLCPAKNQVTRFEEIGNQISDLLQNETNWKYSAEVTSKIVHSVMDHFPENIFWDFDYMIMKIVNNSIDPEQDFLQSMSLTAGKILNIFSIFGKNSAIKFRYIHDFIYGYDWLKWILEKKQPGDETDPYGVCFLDYIGHRGMEMISLVGKNDTNYPELNGEYRNPFLFSRSDEDEINLLTNLARSGNIPIEAWDRYANPKSDRNYSKIRLERSEQMGIQRNEMPGSHKT
;
A
#
# COMPACT_ATOMS: atom_id res chain seq x y z
N MET A 1 3.72 -26.35 11.54
CA MET A 1 2.58 -25.64 10.91
C MET A 1 3.09 -24.28 10.50
N ASN A 2 2.85 -23.83 9.27
CA ASN A 2 3.30 -22.52 8.81
C ASN A 2 2.37 -21.45 9.44
N PRO A 3 2.85 -20.58 10.33
CA PRO A 3 2.01 -19.59 11.00
C PRO A 3 1.36 -18.58 10.02
N PHE A 4 1.89 -18.44 8.80
CA PHE A 4 1.28 -17.60 7.77
C PHE A 4 -0.01 -18.19 7.18
N SER A 5 -0.23 -19.52 7.25
CA SER A 5 -1.47 -20.12 6.75
C SER A 5 -2.71 -19.66 7.53
N GLU A 6 -2.52 -19.24 8.79
CA GLU A 6 -3.59 -18.66 9.61
C GLU A 6 -4.03 -17.28 9.08
N ILE A 7 -3.11 -16.52 8.50
CA ILE A 7 -3.39 -15.23 7.85
C ILE A 7 -4.26 -15.49 6.62
N ASP A 8 -3.90 -16.49 5.82
CA ASP A 8 -4.69 -16.89 4.66
C ASP A 8 -6.12 -17.26 5.05
N ARG A 9 -6.29 -18.08 6.08
CA ARG A 9 -7.62 -18.46 6.58
C ARG A 9 -8.43 -17.24 7.00
N PHE A 10 -7.81 -16.29 7.70
CA PHE A 10 -8.51 -15.08 8.15
C PHE A 10 -8.93 -14.18 6.99
N VAL A 11 -8.04 -13.99 6.00
CA VAL A 11 -8.36 -13.19 4.82
C VAL A 11 -9.44 -13.87 3.99
N ASP A 12 -9.38 -15.20 3.77
CA ASP A 12 -10.37 -15.93 2.97
C ASP A 12 -11.78 -15.89 3.58
N LEU A 13 -11.90 -15.79 4.90
CA LEU A 13 -13.19 -15.65 5.58
C LEU A 13 -13.90 -14.33 5.24
N LYS A 14 -13.14 -13.24 5.04
CA LYS A 14 -13.72 -11.92 4.70
C LYS A 14 -13.63 -11.59 3.21
N TYR A 15 -12.62 -12.11 2.52
CA TYR A 15 -12.25 -11.81 1.14
C TYR A 15 -12.00 -13.11 0.36
N PRO A 16 -13.01 -13.99 0.20
CA PRO A 16 -12.85 -15.27 -0.51
C PRO A 16 -12.47 -15.09 -1.99
N SER A 17 -12.67 -13.89 -2.54
CA SER A 17 -12.37 -13.51 -3.92
C SER A 17 -11.25 -12.47 -4.03
N ARG A 18 -10.34 -12.41 -3.03
CA ARG A 18 -9.17 -11.52 -3.03
C ARG A 18 -8.38 -11.62 -4.34
N ARG A 19 -8.05 -10.46 -4.91
CA ARG A 19 -7.46 -10.36 -6.26
C ARG A 19 -5.99 -10.02 -6.21
N THR A 20 -5.33 -10.23 -7.35
CA THR A 20 -3.98 -9.76 -7.65
C THR A 20 -4.03 -8.84 -8.87
N LEU A 21 -3.11 -7.86 -8.93
CA LEU A 21 -2.82 -7.11 -10.14
C LEU A 21 -1.82 -7.79 -11.06
N CYS A 22 -1.24 -8.92 -10.65
CA CYS A 22 -0.28 -9.68 -11.47
C CYS A 22 -0.89 -10.03 -12.83
N PRO A 23 -0.34 -9.54 -13.96
CA PRO A 23 -0.89 -9.84 -15.29
C PRO A 23 -0.79 -11.33 -15.67
N ALA A 24 0.13 -12.07 -15.03
CA ALA A 24 0.45 -13.46 -15.35
C ALA A 24 -0.31 -14.48 -14.49
N LYS A 25 -1.02 -14.05 -13.44
CA LYS A 25 -1.73 -14.93 -12.51
C LYS A 25 -3.13 -14.40 -12.22
N ASN A 26 -4.08 -15.31 -11.98
CA ASN A 26 -5.46 -14.96 -11.61
C ASN A 26 -5.70 -15.05 -10.09
N GLN A 27 -4.71 -15.49 -9.33
CA GLN A 27 -4.78 -15.67 -7.89
C GLN A 27 -3.59 -14.98 -7.23
N VAL A 28 -3.86 -14.35 -6.09
CA VAL A 28 -2.85 -13.75 -5.24
C VAL A 28 -1.95 -14.82 -4.63
N THR A 29 -0.66 -14.53 -4.46
CA THR A 29 0.25 -15.37 -3.68
C THR A 29 -0.34 -15.59 -2.28
N ARG A 30 -0.33 -16.84 -1.82
CA ARG A 30 -0.78 -17.16 -0.46
C ARG A 30 0.22 -16.64 0.56
N PHE A 31 -0.24 -16.19 1.73
CA PHE A 31 0.68 -15.81 2.81
C PHE A 31 1.52 -16.99 3.26
N GLU A 32 0.98 -18.22 3.22
CA GLU A 32 1.74 -19.44 3.43
C GLU A 32 2.97 -19.53 2.50
N GLU A 33 2.80 -19.20 1.21
CA GLU A 33 3.91 -19.19 0.25
C GLU A 33 4.93 -18.11 0.61
N ILE A 34 4.50 -16.88 0.93
CA ILE A 34 5.39 -15.82 1.42
C ILE A 34 6.14 -16.29 2.69
N GLY A 35 5.46 -16.98 3.59
CA GLY A 35 6.04 -17.54 4.80
C GLY A 35 7.14 -18.56 4.52
N ASN A 36 6.95 -19.46 3.54
CA ASN A 36 7.99 -20.42 3.14
C ASN A 36 9.23 -19.69 2.62
N GLN A 37 9.02 -18.66 1.81
CA GLN A 37 10.09 -17.84 1.26
C GLN A 37 10.88 -17.08 2.34
N ILE A 38 10.21 -16.57 3.37
CA ILE A 38 10.85 -15.92 4.52
C ILE A 38 11.64 -16.95 5.35
N SER A 39 11.10 -18.17 5.51
CA SER A 39 11.80 -19.25 6.22
C SER A 39 13.12 -19.59 5.53
N ASP A 40 13.11 -19.71 4.19
CA ASP A 40 14.31 -19.98 3.39
C ASP A 40 15.35 -18.86 3.49
N LEU A 41 14.88 -17.60 3.52
CA LEU A 41 15.72 -16.42 3.65
C LEU A 41 16.38 -16.30 5.03
N LEU A 42 15.60 -16.47 6.10
CA LEU A 42 16.06 -16.20 7.47
C LEU A 42 16.81 -17.38 8.08
N GLN A 43 16.45 -18.62 7.71
CA GLN A 43 16.98 -19.86 8.32
C GLN A 43 16.95 -19.84 9.86
N ASN A 44 16.00 -19.09 10.43
CA ASN A 44 15.84 -18.86 11.86
C ASN A 44 14.35 -18.91 12.21
N GLU A 45 13.95 -19.95 12.95
CA GLU A 45 12.54 -20.20 13.26
C GLU A 45 11.92 -19.10 14.12
N THR A 46 12.67 -18.50 15.04
CA THR A 46 12.19 -17.40 15.91
C THR A 46 11.87 -16.17 15.08
N ASN A 47 12.80 -15.74 14.22
CA ASN A 47 12.61 -14.56 13.36
C ASN A 47 11.52 -14.81 12.31
N TRP A 48 11.41 -16.03 11.80
CA TRP A 48 10.34 -16.44 10.89
C TRP A 48 8.95 -16.38 11.54
N LYS A 49 8.78 -16.96 12.73
CA LYS A 49 7.52 -16.86 13.50
C LYS A 49 7.16 -15.42 13.81
N TYR A 50 8.15 -14.63 14.23
CA TYR A 50 7.95 -13.22 14.50
C TYR A 50 7.51 -12.45 13.25
N SER A 51 8.09 -12.78 12.08
CA SER A 51 7.68 -12.21 10.80
C SER A 51 6.22 -12.52 10.47
N ALA A 52 5.73 -13.71 10.83
CA ALA A 52 4.33 -14.08 10.69
C ALA A 52 3.41 -13.24 11.58
N GLU A 53 3.80 -13.00 12.84
CA GLU A 53 3.04 -12.16 13.76
C GLU A 53 2.93 -10.72 13.26
N VAL A 54 4.05 -10.14 12.80
CA VAL A 54 4.08 -8.78 12.24
C VAL A 54 3.23 -8.71 10.96
N THR A 55 3.38 -9.68 10.06
CA THR A 55 2.57 -9.75 8.83
C THR A 55 1.09 -9.85 9.15
N SER A 56 0.73 -10.68 10.13
CA SER A 56 -0.65 -10.80 10.60
C SER A 56 -1.20 -9.46 11.08
N LYS A 57 -0.45 -8.70 11.89
CA LYS A 57 -0.86 -7.37 12.36
C LYS A 57 -1.09 -6.39 11.20
N ILE A 58 -0.19 -6.36 10.21
CA ILE A 58 -0.31 -5.53 9.01
C ILE A 58 -1.59 -5.87 8.25
N VAL A 59 -1.82 -7.17 7.99
CA VAL A 59 -2.99 -7.65 7.25
C VAL A 59 -4.30 -7.34 7.98
N HIS A 60 -4.36 -7.58 9.30
CA HIS A 60 -5.54 -7.24 10.09
C HIS A 60 -5.81 -5.73 10.07
N SER A 61 -4.77 -4.91 10.18
CA SER A 61 -4.89 -3.46 10.10
C SER A 61 -5.46 -3.00 8.75
N VAL A 62 -5.05 -3.63 7.64
CA VAL A 62 -5.66 -3.36 6.33
C VAL A 62 -7.14 -3.71 6.31
N MET A 63 -7.54 -4.86 6.87
CA MET A 63 -8.95 -5.27 6.92
C MET A 63 -9.80 -4.30 7.76
N ASP A 64 -9.21 -3.73 8.81
CA ASP A 64 -9.91 -2.81 9.70
C ASP A 64 -10.02 -1.42 9.10
N HIS A 65 -8.95 -0.90 8.51
CA HIS A 65 -8.84 0.47 8.01
C HIS A 65 -9.27 0.63 6.55
N PHE A 66 -9.17 -0.43 5.74
CA PHE A 66 -9.47 -0.45 4.30
C PHE A 66 -10.29 -1.70 3.95
N PRO A 67 -11.51 -1.83 4.51
CA PRO A 67 -12.31 -3.05 4.38
C PRO A 67 -12.78 -3.33 2.96
N GLU A 68 -12.69 -2.35 2.06
CA GLU A 68 -13.05 -2.49 0.65
C GLU A 68 -11.82 -2.75 -0.23
N ASN A 69 -10.66 -3.03 0.38
CA ASN A 69 -9.44 -3.35 -0.36
C ASN A 69 -9.64 -4.52 -1.33
N ILE A 70 -9.23 -4.31 -2.59
CA ILE A 70 -9.53 -5.23 -3.70
C ILE A 70 -8.35 -6.17 -3.92
N PHE A 71 -7.15 -5.59 -4.00
CA PHE A 71 -5.94 -6.31 -4.36
C PHE A 71 -5.07 -6.57 -3.14
N TRP A 72 -4.56 -7.80 -3.03
CA TRP A 72 -3.87 -8.31 -1.85
C TRP A 72 -2.42 -8.69 -2.16
N ASP A 73 -1.77 -7.92 -3.05
CA ASP A 73 -0.39 -8.14 -3.47
C ASP A 73 0.61 -7.65 -2.40
N PHE A 74 0.83 -8.47 -1.37
CA PHE A 74 1.70 -8.14 -0.23
C PHE A 74 3.15 -8.65 -0.38
N ASP A 75 3.45 -9.43 -1.43
CA ASP A 75 4.72 -10.11 -1.65
C ASP A 75 5.92 -9.17 -1.47
N TYR A 76 5.94 -8.07 -2.23
CA TYR A 76 7.05 -7.12 -2.20
C TYR A 76 7.16 -6.43 -0.84
N MET A 77 6.06 -5.91 -0.29
CA MET A 77 6.08 -5.16 0.96
C MET A 77 6.60 -6.01 2.13
N ILE A 78 6.06 -7.23 2.30
CA ILE A 78 6.47 -8.10 3.41
C ILE A 78 7.94 -8.50 3.24
N MET A 79 8.33 -8.93 2.04
CA MET A 79 9.71 -9.34 1.79
C MET A 79 10.68 -8.18 1.95
N LYS A 80 10.29 -6.95 1.62
CA LYS A 80 11.12 -5.76 1.82
C LYS A 80 11.29 -5.43 3.30
N ILE A 81 10.21 -5.46 4.09
CA ILE A 81 10.28 -5.24 5.55
C ILE A 81 11.19 -6.27 6.20
N VAL A 82 11.05 -7.56 5.84
CA VAL A 82 11.91 -8.63 6.35
C VAL A 82 13.36 -8.39 5.97
N ASN A 83 13.66 -8.16 4.69
CA ASN A 83 15.03 -7.92 4.22
C ASN A 83 15.67 -6.70 4.90
N ASN A 84 14.94 -5.60 5.05
CA ASN A 84 15.43 -4.40 5.71
C ASN A 84 15.69 -4.60 7.22
N SER A 85 15.11 -5.65 7.81
CA SER A 85 15.34 -6.03 9.21
C SER A 85 16.54 -6.97 9.39
N ILE A 86 17.10 -7.51 8.30
CA ILE A 86 18.32 -8.32 8.31
C ILE A 86 19.52 -7.36 8.27
N ASP A 87 19.79 -6.72 9.40
CA ASP A 87 20.97 -5.86 9.61
C ASP A 87 21.86 -6.51 10.69
N PRO A 88 23.13 -6.84 10.41
CA PRO A 88 24.05 -7.38 11.41
C PRO A 88 24.28 -6.48 12.62
N GLU A 89 24.06 -5.17 12.48
CA GLU A 89 24.29 -4.18 13.53
C GLU A 89 23.03 -3.87 14.36
N GLN A 90 21.86 -4.41 13.99
CA GLN A 90 20.59 -4.15 14.65
C GLN A 90 19.87 -5.44 15.06
N ASP A 91 19.02 -5.33 16.09
CA ASP A 91 18.14 -6.44 16.48
C ASP A 91 16.99 -6.59 15.48
N PHE A 92 16.87 -7.78 14.87
CA PHE A 92 15.85 -8.09 13.86
C PHE A 92 14.43 -7.76 14.34
N LEU A 93 14.08 -8.15 15.58
CA LEU A 93 12.74 -7.96 16.12
C LEU A 93 12.45 -6.47 16.30
N GLN A 94 13.43 -5.71 16.80
CA GLN A 94 13.34 -4.27 16.97
C GLN A 94 13.17 -3.54 15.62
N SER A 95 14.02 -3.85 14.62
CA SER A 95 13.97 -3.20 13.30
C SER A 95 12.65 -3.50 12.58
N MET A 96 12.18 -4.75 12.66
CA MET A 96 10.91 -5.16 12.08
C MET A 96 9.73 -4.49 12.79
N SER A 97 9.74 -4.43 14.14
CA SER A 97 8.73 -3.72 14.94
C SER A 97 8.65 -2.24 14.62
N LEU A 98 9.80 -1.57 14.48
CA LEU A 98 9.85 -0.15 14.19
C LEU A 98 9.20 0.16 12.83
N THR A 99 9.57 -0.60 11.80
CA THR A 99 9.03 -0.45 10.45
C THR A 99 7.54 -0.74 10.42
N ALA A 100 7.12 -1.86 11.01
CA ALA A 100 5.71 -2.23 11.10
C ALA A 100 4.89 -1.20 11.89
N GLY A 101 5.42 -0.67 13.00
CA GLY A 101 4.76 0.36 13.80
C GLY A 101 4.46 1.62 12.98
N LYS A 102 5.40 2.07 12.14
CA LYS A 102 5.17 3.19 11.22
C LYS A 102 4.07 2.88 10.20
N ILE A 103 4.10 1.70 9.58
CA ILE A 103 3.08 1.26 8.61
C ILE A 103 1.68 1.19 9.24
N LEU A 104 1.56 0.59 10.42
CA LEU A 104 0.28 0.50 11.14
C LEU A 104 -0.26 1.89 11.49
N ASN A 105 0.60 2.83 11.86
CA ASN A 105 0.22 4.21 12.10
C ASN A 105 -0.23 4.92 10.81
N ILE A 106 0.44 4.68 9.68
CA ILE A 106 0.01 5.21 8.37
C ILE A 106 -1.39 4.68 8.03
N PHE A 107 -1.65 3.38 8.21
CA PHE A 107 -2.97 2.81 7.94
C PHE A 107 -4.08 3.43 8.79
N SER A 108 -3.80 3.71 10.07
CA SER A 108 -4.76 4.36 10.96
C SER A 108 -5.05 5.81 10.57
N ILE A 109 -4.04 6.53 10.08
CA ILE A 109 -4.14 7.92 9.63
C ILE A 109 -4.94 8.05 8.34
N PHE A 110 -4.76 7.14 7.38
CA PHE A 110 -5.35 7.28 6.04
C PHE A 110 -6.67 6.51 5.85
N GLY A 111 -6.91 5.43 6.60
CA GLY A 111 -8.07 4.57 6.39
C GLY A 111 -9.41 5.14 6.86
N LYS A 112 -10.48 4.34 6.73
CA LYS A 112 -11.88 4.73 6.95
C LYS A 112 -12.19 5.33 8.33
N ASN A 113 -11.41 4.95 9.35
CA ASN A 113 -11.63 5.37 10.74
C ASN A 113 -10.97 6.73 11.06
N SER A 114 -10.34 7.36 10.06
CA SER A 114 -9.71 8.68 10.18
C SER A 114 -10.61 9.79 9.65
N ALA A 115 -10.12 11.03 9.70
CA ALA A 115 -10.72 12.15 8.98
C ALA A 115 -10.41 12.13 7.46
N ILE A 116 -9.37 11.40 7.03
CA ILE A 116 -8.98 11.32 5.61
C ILE A 116 -9.88 10.35 4.85
N LYS A 117 -10.14 9.15 5.40
CA LYS A 117 -11.05 8.13 4.87
C LYS A 117 -10.75 7.72 3.42
N PHE A 118 -9.53 7.27 3.13
CA PHE A 118 -9.26 6.60 1.85
C PHE A 118 -9.84 5.19 1.82
N ARG A 119 -10.35 4.82 0.64
CA ARG A 119 -11.07 3.57 0.41
C ARG A 119 -10.16 2.35 0.32
N TYR A 120 -8.99 2.52 -0.30
CA TYR A 120 -8.05 1.44 -0.61
C TYR A 120 -6.62 1.81 -0.25
N ILE A 121 -5.78 0.80 0.04
CA ILE A 121 -4.33 0.96 0.29
C ILE A 121 -3.49 0.97 -0.99
N HIS A 122 -4.13 0.86 -2.15
CA HIS A 122 -3.45 0.60 -3.42
C HIS A 122 -2.34 1.60 -3.74
N ASP A 123 -2.53 2.89 -3.41
CA ASP A 123 -1.54 3.93 -3.72
C ASP A 123 -0.25 3.77 -2.89
N PHE A 124 -0.38 3.20 -1.69
CA PHE A 124 0.74 2.84 -0.82
C PHE A 124 1.42 1.54 -1.28
N ILE A 125 0.64 0.47 -1.54
CA ILE A 125 1.18 -0.83 -1.96
C ILE A 125 1.89 -0.73 -3.32
N TYR A 126 1.26 -0.07 -4.29
CA TYR A 126 1.79 0.02 -5.65
C TYR A 126 2.73 1.21 -5.86
N GLY A 127 3.09 1.91 -4.77
CA GLY A 127 4.17 2.90 -4.76
C GLY A 127 3.84 4.23 -5.44
N TYR A 128 2.57 4.59 -5.60
CA TYR A 128 2.19 5.91 -6.11
C TYR A 128 2.56 7.01 -5.11
N ASP A 129 2.30 6.79 -3.81
CA ASP A 129 2.68 7.74 -2.75
C ASP A 129 4.20 7.87 -2.63
N TRP A 130 4.91 6.74 -2.67
CA TRP A 130 6.37 6.69 -2.69
C TRP A 130 6.94 7.43 -3.89
N LEU A 131 6.43 7.17 -5.09
CA LEU A 131 6.90 7.83 -6.30
C LEU A 131 6.72 9.34 -6.22
N LYS A 132 5.56 9.81 -5.74
CA LYS A 132 5.31 11.24 -5.56
C LYS A 132 6.34 11.87 -4.62
N TRP A 133 6.66 11.20 -3.52
CA TRP A 133 7.70 11.64 -2.61
C TRP A 133 9.09 11.69 -3.30
N ILE A 134 9.48 10.62 -4.00
CA ILE A 134 10.75 10.56 -4.74
C ILE A 134 10.90 11.74 -5.71
N LEU A 135 9.85 12.04 -6.48
CA LEU A 135 9.91 13.05 -7.54
C LEU A 135 9.81 14.50 -7.02
N GLU A 136 9.09 14.73 -5.91
CA GLU A 136 8.71 16.08 -5.52
C GLU A 136 9.25 16.54 -4.17
N LYS A 137 9.60 15.63 -3.25
CA LYS A 137 9.78 15.94 -1.82
C LYS A 137 11.03 15.36 -1.17
N LYS A 138 11.62 14.30 -1.76
CA LYS A 138 12.83 13.66 -1.26
C LYS A 138 13.97 14.66 -1.09
N GLN A 139 14.66 14.59 0.03
CA GLN A 139 15.82 15.42 0.32
C GLN A 139 17.13 14.74 -0.14
N PRO A 140 18.21 15.52 -0.39
CA PRO A 140 19.54 14.96 -0.56
C PRO A 140 19.95 14.15 0.67
N GLY A 141 20.43 12.92 0.46
CA GLY A 141 20.86 12.01 1.53
C GLY A 141 19.79 11.05 2.05
N ASP A 142 18.50 11.30 1.76
CA ASP A 142 17.46 10.31 2.06
C ASP A 142 17.71 9.00 1.31
N GLU A 143 17.44 7.88 1.97
CA GLU A 143 17.32 6.58 1.31
C GLU A 143 16.10 6.55 0.36
N THR A 144 16.02 5.60 -0.57
CA THR A 144 14.97 5.55 -1.63
C THR A 144 14.04 4.34 -1.54
N ASP A 145 14.13 3.58 -0.46
CA ASP A 145 13.35 2.38 -0.21
C ASP A 145 11.85 2.74 -0.02
N PRO A 146 10.93 2.09 -0.74
CA PRO A 146 9.49 2.32 -0.58
C PRO A 146 8.91 2.00 0.79
N TYR A 147 9.64 1.26 1.64
CA TYR A 147 9.25 0.97 3.02
C TYR A 147 10.38 1.30 3.99
N GLY A 148 11.30 2.16 3.58
CA GLY A 148 12.35 2.71 4.43
C GLY A 148 11.85 3.83 5.35
N VAL A 149 12.66 4.14 6.35
CA VAL A 149 12.30 5.10 7.41
C VAL A 149 12.02 6.49 6.85
N CYS A 150 12.79 6.96 5.85
CA CYS A 150 12.63 8.32 5.31
C CYS A 150 11.26 8.49 4.65
N PHE A 151 10.85 7.53 3.82
CA PHE A 151 9.53 7.58 3.19
C PHE A 151 8.40 7.43 4.21
N LEU A 152 8.51 6.46 5.12
CA LEU A 152 7.46 6.18 6.10
C LEU A 152 7.24 7.37 7.05
N ASP A 153 8.32 8.07 7.44
CA ASP A 153 8.20 9.30 8.23
C ASP A 153 7.57 10.42 7.41
N TYR A 154 8.01 10.63 6.16
CA TYR A 154 7.41 11.64 5.30
C TYR A 154 5.89 11.44 5.15
N ILE A 155 5.44 10.24 4.78
CA ILE A 155 4.01 9.99 4.52
C ILE A 155 3.17 10.06 5.79
N GLY A 156 3.73 9.66 6.94
CA GLY A 156 3.12 9.84 8.25
C GLY A 156 2.88 11.32 8.59
N HIS A 157 3.92 12.16 8.46
CA HIS A 157 3.79 13.60 8.69
C HIS A 157 2.78 14.24 7.72
N ARG A 158 2.84 13.87 6.43
CA ARG A 158 1.91 14.37 5.42
C ARG A 158 0.45 14.03 5.76
N GLY A 159 0.20 12.83 6.27
CA GLY A 159 -1.14 12.44 6.73
C GLY A 159 -1.63 13.30 7.90
N MET A 160 -0.76 13.63 8.86
CA MET A 160 -1.13 14.53 9.96
C MET A 160 -1.44 15.96 9.50
N GLU A 161 -0.70 16.47 8.52
CA GLU A 161 -1.03 17.76 7.88
C GLU A 161 -2.41 17.72 7.22
N MET A 162 -2.72 16.62 6.50
CA MET A 162 -4.03 16.44 5.87
C MET A 162 -5.16 16.40 6.90
N ILE A 163 -4.98 15.70 8.04
CA ILE A 163 -5.95 15.73 9.14
C ILE A 163 -6.15 17.17 9.64
N SER A 164 -5.08 17.96 9.78
CA SER A 164 -5.19 19.36 10.19
C SER A 164 -5.97 20.21 9.18
N LEU A 165 -5.77 19.99 7.88
CA LEU A 165 -6.51 20.67 6.81
C LEU A 165 -8.00 20.30 6.84
N VAL A 166 -8.31 19.01 7.06
CA VAL A 166 -9.71 18.56 7.21
C VAL A 166 -10.36 19.19 8.43
N GLY A 167 -9.67 19.25 9.58
CA GLY A 167 -10.18 19.91 10.78
C GLY A 167 -10.42 21.41 10.64
N LYS A 168 -9.76 22.07 9.67
CA LYS A 168 -9.99 23.48 9.30
C LYS A 168 -11.05 23.64 8.20
N ASN A 169 -11.61 22.54 7.70
CA ASN A 169 -12.51 22.51 6.55
C ASN A 169 -11.93 23.26 5.35
N ASP A 170 -10.65 22.99 5.04
CA ASP A 170 -9.94 23.61 3.92
C ASP A 170 -10.67 23.36 2.58
N THR A 171 -10.61 24.33 1.66
CA THR A 171 -11.27 24.22 0.35
C THR A 171 -10.88 22.99 -0.47
N ASN A 172 -9.65 22.50 -0.31
CA ASN A 172 -9.16 21.30 -0.99
C ASN A 172 -9.33 20.04 -0.14
N TYR A 173 -9.53 20.18 1.16
CA TYR A 173 -9.73 19.06 2.08
C TYR A 173 -10.91 19.34 3.01
N PRO A 174 -12.15 19.48 2.48
CA PRO A 174 -13.30 19.70 3.33
C PRO A 174 -13.66 18.42 4.09
N GLU A 175 -14.43 18.56 5.16
CA GLU A 175 -15.04 17.43 5.85
C GLU A 175 -16.04 16.72 4.92
N LEU A 176 -16.06 15.38 4.97
CA LEU A 176 -16.92 14.54 4.13
C LEU A 176 -17.93 13.77 4.99
N ASN A 177 -19.19 13.79 4.57
CA ASN A 177 -20.29 13.13 5.26
C ASN A 177 -20.39 11.65 4.88
N GLY A 178 -19.60 10.82 5.57
CA GLY A 178 -19.69 9.35 5.46
C GLY A 178 -19.10 8.74 4.18
N GLU A 179 -18.72 9.56 3.21
CA GLU A 179 -18.09 9.12 1.96
C GLU A 179 -16.58 8.92 2.10
N TYR A 180 -16.02 8.05 1.27
CA TYR A 180 -14.57 7.96 1.10
C TYR A 180 -14.05 9.16 0.33
N ARG A 181 -12.88 9.67 0.74
CA ARG A 181 -12.22 10.73 -0.01
C ARG A 181 -11.62 10.16 -1.29
N ASN A 182 -11.93 10.79 -2.41
CA ASN A 182 -11.31 10.52 -3.69
C ASN A 182 -10.52 11.76 -4.16
N PRO A 183 -9.19 11.78 -4.02
CA PRO A 183 -8.37 12.90 -4.46
C PRO A 183 -8.11 12.91 -5.98
N PHE A 184 -8.61 11.92 -6.73
CA PHE A 184 -8.38 11.80 -8.17
C PHE A 184 -9.51 12.47 -8.97
N LEU A 185 -9.24 12.83 -10.23
CA LEU A 185 -10.22 13.42 -11.15
C LEU A 185 -11.14 12.39 -11.83
N PHE A 186 -10.98 11.11 -11.50
CA PHE A 186 -11.74 9.99 -12.04
C PHE A 186 -12.34 9.15 -10.90
N SER A 187 -13.41 8.44 -11.22
CA SER A 187 -14.11 7.53 -10.30
C SER A 187 -13.18 6.45 -9.76
N ARG A 188 -13.41 6.10 -8.50
CA ARG A 188 -12.77 4.96 -7.81
C ARG A 188 -13.83 4.00 -7.29
N SER A 189 -14.87 3.75 -8.09
CA SER A 189 -15.74 2.59 -7.90
C SER A 189 -14.90 1.30 -7.97
N ASP A 190 -15.39 0.19 -7.40
CA ASP A 190 -14.62 -1.06 -7.43
C ASP A 190 -14.33 -1.50 -8.86
N GLU A 191 -15.34 -1.37 -9.74
CA GLU A 191 -15.22 -1.73 -11.16
C GLU A 191 -14.20 -0.85 -11.89
N ASP A 192 -14.26 0.46 -11.71
CA ASP A 192 -13.32 1.40 -12.33
C ASP A 192 -11.89 1.18 -11.84
N GLU A 193 -11.72 1.00 -10.53
CA GLU A 193 -10.42 0.75 -9.90
C GLU A 193 -9.83 -0.57 -10.41
N ILE A 194 -10.63 -1.63 -10.49
CA ILE A 194 -10.21 -2.93 -11.04
C ILE A 194 -9.78 -2.78 -12.49
N ASN A 195 -10.63 -2.18 -13.32
CA ASN A 195 -10.39 -2.05 -14.74
C ASN A 195 -9.13 -1.21 -15.02
N LEU A 196 -9.01 -0.06 -14.38
CA LEU A 196 -7.89 0.86 -14.56
C LEU A 196 -6.57 0.23 -14.12
N LEU A 197 -6.48 -0.27 -12.89
CA LEU A 197 -5.24 -0.81 -12.35
C LEU A 197 -4.81 -2.08 -13.07
N THR A 198 -5.74 -2.96 -13.45
CA THR A 198 -5.42 -4.15 -14.25
C THR A 198 -4.85 -3.75 -15.62
N ASN A 199 -5.43 -2.73 -16.26
CA ASN A 199 -4.98 -2.26 -17.56
C ASN A 199 -3.59 -1.60 -17.48
N LEU A 200 -3.31 -0.84 -16.42
CA LEU A 200 -2.00 -0.27 -16.13
C LEU A 200 -0.95 -1.35 -15.84
N ALA A 201 -1.29 -2.35 -15.01
CA ALA A 201 -0.40 -3.47 -14.71
C ALA A 201 0.00 -4.25 -15.97
N ARG A 202 -0.96 -4.56 -16.84
CA ARG A 202 -0.70 -5.22 -18.14
C ARG A 202 0.22 -4.41 -19.06
N SER A 203 0.21 -3.09 -18.92
CA SER A 203 1.04 -2.18 -19.73
C SER A 203 2.38 -1.84 -19.07
N GLY A 204 2.71 -2.44 -17.92
CA GLY A 204 3.93 -2.12 -17.16
C GLY A 204 3.93 -0.73 -16.52
N ASN A 205 2.76 -0.11 -16.35
CA ASN A 205 2.58 1.23 -15.84
C ASN A 205 2.14 1.23 -14.36
N ILE A 206 2.79 0.40 -13.54
CA ILE A 206 2.67 0.42 -12.07
C ILE A 206 4.06 0.71 -11.49
N PRO A 207 4.23 1.66 -10.54
CA PRO A 207 5.53 2.00 -9.97
C PRO A 207 6.21 0.81 -9.27
N ILE A 208 5.44 0.07 -8.47
CA ILE A 208 5.89 -1.12 -7.76
C ILE A 208 4.98 -2.29 -8.12
N GLU A 209 5.53 -3.30 -8.78
CA GLU A 209 4.85 -4.55 -9.10
C GLU A 209 4.72 -5.42 -7.84
N ALA A 210 3.87 -5.00 -6.89
CA ALA A 210 3.88 -5.49 -5.51
C ALA A 210 3.59 -7.01 -5.35
N TRP A 211 3.08 -7.65 -6.40
CA TRP A 211 2.88 -9.10 -6.49
C TRP A 211 4.17 -9.89 -6.72
N ASP A 212 5.30 -9.21 -6.97
CA ASP A 212 6.60 -9.83 -7.11
C ASP A 212 7.51 -9.43 -5.93
N ARG A 213 7.94 -10.42 -5.16
CA ARG A 213 8.89 -10.21 -4.05
C ARG A 213 10.22 -9.58 -4.49
N TYR A 214 10.58 -9.71 -5.76
CA TYR A 214 11.78 -9.15 -6.36
C TYR A 214 11.51 -7.91 -7.21
N ALA A 215 10.32 -7.30 -7.07
CA ALA A 215 9.99 -6.10 -7.81
C ALA A 215 11.09 -5.05 -7.68
N ASN A 216 11.33 -4.35 -8.78
CA ASN A 216 12.25 -3.22 -8.83
C ASN A 216 11.42 -1.94 -8.95
N PRO A 217 11.24 -1.16 -7.86
CA PRO A 217 10.49 0.09 -7.89
C PRO A 217 11.00 1.05 -8.98
N LYS A 218 10.07 1.61 -9.75
CA LYS A 218 10.39 2.47 -10.90
C LYS A 218 10.02 3.93 -10.60
N SER A 219 10.95 4.83 -10.88
CA SER A 219 10.77 6.28 -10.79
C SER A 219 11.10 7.02 -12.09
N ASP A 220 11.11 6.30 -13.21
CA ASP A 220 11.48 6.79 -14.54
C ASP A 220 10.40 7.65 -15.22
N ARG A 221 9.17 7.69 -14.68
CA ARG A 221 7.99 8.29 -15.29
C ARG A 221 7.06 8.93 -14.27
N ASN A 222 6.17 9.80 -14.74
CA ASN A 222 5.05 10.28 -13.95
C ASN A 222 3.85 9.31 -14.07
N TYR A 223 3.85 8.26 -13.24
CA TYR A 223 2.79 7.25 -13.25
C TYR A 223 1.41 7.80 -12.87
N SER A 224 1.34 8.87 -12.06
CA SER A 224 0.07 9.55 -11.74
C SER A 224 -0.57 10.18 -12.98
N LYS A 225 0.25 10.82 -13.83
CA LYS A 225 -0.21 11.37 -15.12
C LYS A 225 -0.66 10.25 -16.06
N ILE A 226 0.12 9.17 -16.17
CA ILE A 226 -0.24 8.01 -16.99
C ILE A 226 -1.55 7.37 -16.53
N ARG A 227 -1.76 7.24 -15.21
CA ARG A 227 -3.01 6.73 -14.63
C ARG A 227 -4.21 7.61 -14.98
N LEU A 228 -4.06 8.93 -14.91
CA LEU A 228 -5.09 9.89 -15.32
C LEU A 228 -5.40 9.76 -16.82
N GLU A 229 -4.40 9.83 -17.69
CA GLU A 229 -4.57 9.70 -19.15
C GLU A 229 -5.24 8.37 -19.52
N ARG A 230 -4.86 7.27 -18.85
CA ARG A 230 -5.47 5.96 -19.06
C ARG A 230 -6.93 5.93 -18.62
N SER A 231 -7.28 6.59 -17.51
CA SER A 231 -8.68 6.70 -17.06
C SER A 231 -9.56 7.42 -18.10
N GLU A 232 -9.04 8.47 -18.72
CA GLU A 232 -9.75 9.23 -19.77
C GLU A 232 -9.91 8.39 -21.04
N GLN A 233 -8.85 7.68 -21.47
CA GLN A 233 -8.90 6.77 -22.61
C GLN A 233 -9.93 5.65 -22.44
N MET A 234 -10.12 5.18 -21.22
CA MET A 234 -11.08 4.12 -20.87
C MET A 234 -12.50 4.65 -20.65
N GLY A 235 -12.71 5.97 -20.68
CA GLY A 235 -14.02 6.57 -20.44
C GLY A 235 -14.51 6.45 -19.00
N ILE A 236 -13.59 6.31 -18.03
CA ILE A 236 -13.94 6.26 -16.60
C ILE A 236 -14.59 7.59 -16.20
N GLN A 237 -15.69 7.51 -15.47
CA GLN A 237 -16.46 8.69 -15.05
C GLN A 237 -15.58 9.68 -14.30
N ARG A 238 -15.74 10.99 -14.58
CA ARG A 238 -15.04 12.04 -13.83
C ARG A 238 -15.54 12.10 -12.38
N ASN A 239 -14.60 12.33 -11.47
CA ASN A 239 -14.90 12.63 -10.09
C ASN A 239 -15.10 14.14 -9.92
N GLU A 240 -16.26 14.54 -9.42
CA GLU A 240 -16.61 15.94 -9.18
C GLU A 240 -16.56 16.31 -7.69
N MET A 241 -16.14 15.38 -6.82
CA MET A 241 -16.04 15.64 -5.38
C MET A 241 -15.03 16.76 -5.07
N PRO A 242 -15.32 17.60 -4.07
CA PRO A 242 -14.35 18.55 -3.52
C PRO A 242 -13.05 17.87 -3.08
N GLY A 243 -11.91 18.48 -3.39
CA GLY A 243 -10.60 17.92 -3.07
C GLY A 243 -10.08 16.86 -4.04
N SER A 244 -10.83 16.53 -5.09
CA SER A 244 -10.23 15.97 -6.30
C SER A 244 -9.18 16.96 -6.80
N HIS A 245 -7.95 16.51 -7.05
CA HIS A 245 -6.82 17.35 -7.43
C HIS A 245 -7.14 18.09 -8.74
N LYS A 246 -7.73 19.28 -8.61
CA LYS A 246 -7.46 20.40 -9.50
C LYS A 246 -5.96 20.64 -9.40
N THR A 247 -5.29 20.52 -10.54
CA THR A 247 -3.88 20.87 -10.71
C THR A 247 -3.61 22.29 -10.25
#